data_AF-A0A6J5W6N4-F1
#
_entry.id   AF-A0A6J5W6N4-F1
#
_cell.length_a   1.000
_cell.length_b   1.000
_cell.length_c   1.000
_cell.angle_alpha   90.00
_cell.angle_beta   90.00
_cell.angle_gamma   90.00
#
_symmetry.space_group_name_H-M   'P 1'
#
loop_
_entity.id
_entity.type
_entity.pdbx_description
1 polymer ?
#
loop_
_entity_poly.entity_id
_entity_poly.type
_entity_poly.pdbx_seq_one_letter_code
_entity_poly.pdbx_strand_id
1 'polypeptide(L)'
;MLLGQDDGYFRDKNMRVTVVYNHFGPNCNQRMPRIRYGYAHVVNNLYREWSQYAIGGSMNPSVKSEANLFIAPKSGNKKEITWRKDSIGDKESWKFYSVGDIFENGASFVETGAGRAKPNYNGEQTFPVVNAKSVRSLTRSSGALICIKRSRC
;
A
#
# COMPACT_ATOMS: atom_id res chain seq x y z
N MET A 1 0.46 -3.18 -9.61
CA MET A 1 -0.42 -4.15 -8.92
C MET A 1 -1.85 -3.64 -8.89
N LEU A 2 -2.79 -4.38 -9.50
CA LEU A 2 -4.22 -4.02 -9.52
C LEU A 2 -5.00 -5.07 -8.73
N LEU A 3 -5.78 -4.64 -7.75
CA LEU A 3 -6.63 -5.49 -6.91
C LEU A 3 -8.09 -5.13 -7.23
N GLY A 4 -8.78 -6.03 -7.93
CA GLY A 4 -10.11 -5.80 -8.49
C GLY A 4 -10.04 -5.17 -9.89
N GLN A 5 -10.55 -5.89 -10.88
CA GLN A 5 -10.36 -5.57 -12.31
C GLN A 5 -11.40 -4.57 -12.82
N ASP A 6 -12.67 -4.81 -12.51
CA ASP A 6 -13.83 -4.16 -13.12
C ASP A 6 -14.52 -3.22 -12.11
N ASP A 7 -14.97 -2.07 -12.60
CA ASP A 7 -15.69 -1.09 -11.79
C ASP A 7 -17.11 -1.59 -11.44
N GLY A 8 -17.71 -2.54 -12.18
CA GLY A 8 -19.03 -3.13 -11.93
C GLY A 8 -19.03 -4.47 -11.18
N TYR A 9 -17.87 -5.07 -10.90
CA TYR A 9 -17.80 -6.40 -10.27
C TYR A 9 -17.87 -6.32 -8.74
N PHE A 10 -19.09 -6.12 -8.23
CA PHE A 10 -19.37 -5.92 -6.80
C PHE A 10 -18.94 -7.07 -5.88
N ARG A 11 -18.66 -8.26 -6.42
CA ARG A 11 -18.23 -9.43 -5.64
C ARG A 11 -16.84 -9.23 -5.00
N ASP A 12 -16.04 -8.30 -5.52
CA ASP A 12 -14.74 -7.95 -4.95
C ASP A 12 -14.84 -7.17 -3.61
N LYS A 13 -16.04 -6.79 -3.15
CA LYS A 13 -16.24 -6.16 -1.82
C LYS A 13 -15.70 -6.99 -0.67
N ASN A 14 -15.67 -8.31 -0.82
CA ASN A 14 -15.16 -9.24 0.19
C ASN A 14 -13.67 -9.57 0.01
N MET A 15 -13.01 -9.04 -1.02
CA MET A 15 -11.58 -9.22 -1.22
C MET A 15 -10.81 -8.58 -0.04
N ARG A 16 -9.86 -9.34 0.52
CA ARG A 16 -8.96 -8.88 1.58
C ARG A 16 -7.54 -9.25 1.20
N VAL A 17 -6.67 -8.25 1.10
CA VAL A 17 -5.28 -8.45 0.70
C VAL A 17 -4.35 -7.86 1.76
N THR A 18 -3.28 -8.58 2.08
CA THR A 18 -2.17 -8.06 2.87
C THR A 18 -0.96 -7.93 1.96
N VAL A 19 -0.38 -6.72 1.91
CA VAL A 19 0.83 -6.40 1.17
C VAL A 19 1.88 -6.06 2.21
N VAL A 20 2.86 -6.93 2.41
CA VAL A 20 3.85 -6.81 3.49
C VAL A 20 5.26 -7.16 3.02
N TYR A 21 6.26 -6.44 3.55
CA TYR A 21 7.70 -6.62 3.28
C TYR A 21 8.12 -6.54 1.81
N ASN A 22 7.40 -5.76 1.00
CA ASN A 22 7.74 -5.51 -0.39
C ASN A 22 8.67 -4.30 -0.54
N HIS A 23 9.56 -4.38 -1.53
CA HIS A 23 10.35 -3.24 -2.01
C HIS A 23 9.76 -2.78 -3.35
N PHE A 24 9.03 -1.67 -3.32
CA PHE A 24 8.51 -1.01 -4.51
C PHE A 24 9.50 0.06 -5.00
N GLY A 25 10.32 -0.32 -5.96
CA GLY A 25 11.21 0.58 -6.67
C GLY A 25 12.63 0.02 -6.87
N PRO A 26 13.53 0.80 -7.51
CA PRO A 26 13.25 2.12 -8.10
C PRO A 26 12.37 2.04 -9.36
N ASN A 27 11.86 3.18 -9.82
CA ASN A 27 11.16 3.37 -11.10
C ASN A 27 9.78 2.70 -11.23
N CYS A 28 9.07 2.47 -10.11
CA CYS A 28 7.67 2.06 -10.20
C CYS A 28 6.80 3.26 -10.58
N ASN A 29 6.05 3.14 -11.68
CA ASN A 29 5.20 4.24 -12.14
C ASN A 29 4.04 4.53 -11.16
N GLN A 30 3.21 3.51 -10.88
CA GLN A 30 2.01 3.62 -10.04
C GLN A 30 1.43 2.27 -9.62
N ARG A 31 0.33 2.30 -8.84
CA ARG A 31 -0.52 1.15 -8.48
C ARG A 31 0.17 0.14 -7.57
N MET A 32 0.54 0.58 -6.38
CA MET A 32 1.25 -0.21 -5.36
C MET A 32 0.53 -0.18 -3.99
N PRO A 33 -0.75 -0.63 -3.90
CA PRO A 33 -1.60 -1.15 -4.97
C PRO A 33 -2.51 -0.06 -5.57
N ARG A 34 -3.25 -0.41 -6.62
CA ARG A 34 -4.55 0.22 -6.92
C ARG A 34 -5.67 -0.75 -6.61
N ILE A 35 -6.62 -0.34 -5.76
CA ILE A 35 -7.67 -1.22 -5.22
C ILE A 35 -9.07 -0.81 -5.70
N ARG A 36 -9.97 -1.78 -5.86
CA ARG A 36 -11.41 -1.58 -6.01
C ARG A 36 -12.21 -2.37 -5.01
N TYR A 37 -13.26 -1.76 -4.45
CA TYR A 37 -14.22 -2.33 -3.51
C TYR A 37 -13.66 -2.85 -2.19
N GLY A 38 -12.84 -3.88 -2.23
CA GLY A 38 -12.37 -4.63 -1.08
C GLY A 38 -11.39 -3.86 -0.19
N TYR A 39 -10.71 -4.64 0.64
CA TYR A 39 -9.80 -4.17 1.66
C TYR A 39 -8.34 -4.52 1.35
N ALA A 40 -7.43 -3.58 1.57
CA ALA A 40 -5.99 -3.83 1.56
C ALA A 40 -5.32 -3.33 2.86
N HIS A 41 -4.58 -4.23 3.51
CA HIS A 41 -3.60 -3.87 4.53
C HIS A 41 -2.23 -3.77 3.87
N VAL A 42 -1.67 -2.57 3.84
CA VAL A 42 -0.35 -2.29 3.28
C VAL A 42 0.56 -1.97 4.45
N VAL A 43 1.49 -2.86 4.77
CA VAL A 43 2.27 -2.77 6.02
C VAL A 43 3.74 -3.09 5.85
N ASN A 44 4.62 -2.32 6.50
CA ASN A 44 6.08 -2.51 6.45
C ASN A 44 6.68 -2.68 5.04
N ASN A 45 6.16 -1.98 4.04
CA ASN A 45 6.72 -1.93 2.69
C ASN A 45 7.60 -0.69 2.51
N LEU A 46 8.60 -0.82 1.64
CA LEU A 46 9.44 0.27 1.18
C LEU A 46 8.94 0.79 -0.17
N TYR A 47 8.66 2.08 -0.24
CA TYR A 47 8.28 2.78 -1.46
C TYR A 47 9.33 3.79 -1.87
N ARG A 48 9.85 3.66 -3.10
CA ARG A 48 10.87 4.56 -3.63
C ARG A 48 10.43 5.14 -4.97
N GLU A 49 10.43 6.47 -5.01
CA GLU A 49 10.51 7.26 -6.24
C GLU A 49 9.42 6.90 -7.27
N TRP A 50 8.16 6.94 -6.85
CA TRP A 50 7.02 6.69 -7.75
C TRP A 50 6.81 7.81 -8.76
N SER A 51 6.36 7.49 -9.97
CA SER A 51 6.20 8.50 -11.03
C SER A 51 4.85 9.25 -10.98
N GLN A 52 3.75 8.60 -10.58
CA GLN A 52 2.43 9.25 -10.49
C GLN A 52 1.87 9.25 -9.07
N TYR A 53 1.69 8.08 -8.47
CA TYR A 53 1.26 7.87 -7.08
C TYR A 53 1.70 6.48 -6.62
N ALA A 54 1.72 6.22 -5.31
CA ALA A 54 2.01 4.90 -4.79
C ALA A 54 0.73 4.08 -4.60
N ILE A 55 -0.15 4.51 -3.71
CA ILE A 55 -1.37 3.79 -3.32
C ILE A 55 -2.57 4.48 -3.98
N GLY A 56 -3.45 3.73 -4.62
CA GLY A 56 -4.64 4.33 -5.21
C GLY A 56 -5.89 3.48 -5.13
N GLY A 57 -7.02 4.09 -5.49
CA GLY A 57 -8.31 3.41 -5.42
C GLY A 57 -9.35 3.93 -6.41
N SER A 58 -10.40 3.13 -6.59
CA SER A 58 -11.67 3.48 -7.25
C SER A 58 -12.78 2.57 -6.73
N MET A 59 -14.06 2.94 -6.83
CA MET A 59 -15.18 2.14 -6.30
C MET A 59 -15.08 1.88 -4.78
N ASN A 60 -14.80 2.95 -4.02
CA ASN A 60 -14.90 3.00 -2.56
C ASN A 60 -14.11 1.90 -1.80
N PRO A 61 -12.80 1.69 -2.07
CA PRO A 61 -12.02 0.68 -1.37
C PRO A 61 -11.65 1.14 0.04
N SER A 62 -11.23 0.18 0.87
CA SER A 62 -10.69 0.43 2.21
C SER A 62 -9.22 0.05 2.28
N VAL A 63 -8.35 1.01 2.62
CA VAL A 63 -6.90 0.81 2.69
C VAL A 63 -6.39 1.25 4.06
N LYS A 64 -5.74 0.32 4.75
CA LYS A 64 -4.91 0.61 5.92
C LYS A 64 -3.45 0.59 5.50
N SER A 65 -2.80 1.74 5.55
CA SER A 65 -1.35 1.90 5.45
C SER A 65 -0.77 1.91 6.87
N GLU A 66 0.16 1.01 7.17
CA GLU A 66 0.72 0.88 8.51
C GLU A 66 2.24 0.65 8.49
N ALA A 67 2.99 1.52 9.16
CA ALA A 67 4.43 1.42 9.36
C ALA A 67 5.26 1.16 8.09
N ASN A 68 4.84 1.73 6.96
CA ASN A 68 5.59 1.77 5.71
C ASN A 68 6.60 2.92 5.70
N LEU A 69 7.55 2.84 4.77
CA LEU A 69 8.48 3.92 4.48
C LEU A 69 8.26 4.43 3.06
N PHE A 70 7.87 5.69 2.92
CA PHE A 70 7.66 6.34 1.64
C PHE A 70 8.72 7.39 1.36
N ILE A 71 9.49 7.17 0.30
CA ILE A 71 10.53 8.09 -0.17
C ILE A 71 10.08 8.65 -1.51
N ALA A 72 9.55 9.87 -1.51
CA ALA A 72 9.13 10.53 -2.73
C ALA A 72 10.32 10.79 -3.67
N PRO A 73 10.11 10.97 -5.00
CA PRO A 73 11.15 11.39 -5.93
C PRO A 73 11.82 12.71 -5.51
N LYS A 74 13.13 12.89 -5.73
CA LYS A 74 13.84 14.15 -5.41
C LYS A 74 13.36 15.33 -6.24
N SER A 75 13.16 15.13 -7.53
CA SER A 75 12.66 16.14 -8.46
C SER A 75 11.17 15.93 -8.77
N GLY A 76 10.49 17.02 -9.09
CA GLY A 76 9.08 17.02 -9.50
C GLY A 76 8.07 17.17 -8.35
N ASN A 77 6.81 17.35 -8.73
CA ASN A 77 5.73 17.73 -7.82
C ASN A 77 4.88 16.53 -7.34
N LYS A 78 5.27 15.30 -7.70
CA LYS A 78 4.52 14.08 -7.36
C LYS A 78 4.95 13.56 -5.99
N LYS A 79 4.47 14.23 -4.96
CA LYS A 79 4.76 13.95 -3.55
C LYS A 79 3.63 13.25 -2.81
N GLU A 80 2.40 13.38 -3.29
CA GLU A 80 1.26 12.68 -2.73
C GLU A 80 1.37 11.17 -3.03
N ILE A 81 1.24 10.37 -1.97
CA ILE A 81 1.28 8.90 -2.00
C ILE A 81 -0.04 8.37 -2.56
N THR A 82 -1.14 9.02 -2.21
CA THR A 82 -2.51 8.59 -2.44
C THR A 82 -3.06 9.09 -3.77
N TRP A 83 -3.84 8.26 -4.47
CA TRP A 83 -4.61 8.68 -5.65
C TRP A 83 -6.00 8.08 -5.66
N ARG A 84 -6.99 8.87 -6.07
CA ARG A 84 -8.41 8.51 -6.04
C ARG A 84 -9.03 8.81 -7.38
N LYS A 85 -9.71 7.84 -7.98
CA LYS A 85 -10.61 8.08 -9.12
C LYS A 85 -11.98 8.48 -8.58
N ASP A 86 -12.32 9.77 -8.66
CA ASP A 86 -13.64 10.24 -8.25
C ASP A 86 -14.73 9.55 -9.05
N SER A 87 -15.72 9.03 -8.32
CA SER A 87 -17.03 8.65 -8.86
C SER A 87 -17.97 9.75 -8.35
N ILE A 88 -18.67 10.43 -9.26
CA ILE A 88 -19.57 11.54 -8.92
C ILE A 88 -20.54 11.05 -7.81
N GLY A 89 -20.52 11.71 -6.64
CA GLY A 89 -21.53 11.55 -5.59
C GLY A 89 -21.11 10.86 -4.28
N ASP A 90 -19.95 10.20 -4.19
CA ASP A 90 -19.72 9.20 -3.12
C ASP A 90 -18.43 9.40 -2.31
N LYS A 91 -18.09 10.65 -1.96
CA LYS A 91 -16.84 11.02 -1.27
C LYS A 91 -16.73 10.45 0.16
N GLU A 92 -17.83 10.11 0.81
CA GLU A 92 -17.86 9.71 2.24
C GLU A 92 -17.51 8.23 2.50
N SER A 93 -17.49 7.39 1.46
CA SER A 93 -17.33 5.95 1.62
C SER A 93 -15.88 5.46 1.53
N TRP A 94 -14.94 6.32 1.09
CA TRP A 94 -13.53 5.97 0.92
C TRP A 94 -12.79 5.98 2.25
N LYS A 95 -12.05 4.91 2.53
CA LYS A 95 -11.34 4.76 3.81
C LYS A 95 -9.85 4.55 3.57
N PHE A 96 -9.08 5.63 3.55
CA PHE A 96 -7.62 5.61 3.45
C PHE A 96 -7.07 6.08 4.78
N TYR A 97 -6.33 5.21 5.46
CA TYR A 97 -5.86 5.45 6.81
C TYR A 97 -4.37 5.11 6.93
N SER A 98 -3.59 5.97 7.57
CA SER A 98 -2.14 5.85 7.74
C SER A 98 -1.80 5.78 9.23
N VAL A 99 -1.01 4.78 9.63
CA VAL A 99 -0.60 4.57 11.02
C VAL A 99 0.90 4.32 11.11
N GLY A 100 1.63 5.21 11.76
CA GLY A 100 3.07 4.99 12.01
C GLY A 100 3.93 4.93 10.75
N ASP A 101 3.41 5.35 9.60
CA ASP A 101 4.17 5.50 8.36
C ASP A 101 5.23 6.60 8.51
N ILE A 102 6.36 6.46 7.81
CA ILE A 102 7.39 7.48 7.68
C ILE A 102 7.39 8.04 6.27
N PHE A 103 7.38 9.37 6.18
CA PHE A 103 7.39 10.12 4.94
C PHE A 103 8.72 10.88 4.80
N GLU A 104 9.48 10.56 3.76
CA GLU A 104 10.73 11.23 3.42
C GLU A 104 10.57 12.06 2.14
N ASN A 105 11.44 13.07 1.98
CA ASN A 105 11.56 13.85 0.76
C ASN A 105 10.26 14.57 0.32
N GLY A 106 9.48 15.01 1.32
CA GLY A 106 8.22 15.72 1.12
C GLY A 106 7.03 14.82 0.78
N ALA A 107 7.16 13.49 0.89
CA ALA A 107 6.03 12.58 0.72
C ALA A 107 4.87 12.95 1.65
N SER A 108 3.64 12.78 1.17
CA SER A 108 2.44 13.08 1.96
C SER A 108 1.34 12.04 1.71
N PHE A 109 0.56 11.75 2.74
CA PHE A 109 -0.58 10.85 2.68
C PHE A 109 -1.85 11.61 3.04
N VAL A 110 -2.87 11.54 2.19
CA VAL A 110 -4.17 12.17 2.47
C VAL A 110 -5.14 11.11 2.98
N GLU A 111 -5.47 11.19 4.26
CA GLU A 111 -6.44 10.29 4.89
C GLU A 111 -7.89 10.64 4.50
N THR A 112 -8.76 9.63 4.47
CA THR A 112 -10.20 9.79 4.22
C THR A 112 -11.04 8.82 5.04
N GLY A 113 -12.27 9.22 5.33
CA GLY A 113 -13.29 8.40 5.98
C GLY A 113 -13.22 8.43 7.51
N ALA A 114 -14.38 8.47 8.16
CA ALA A 114 -14.49 8.33 9.61
C ALA A 114 -14.35 6.84 10.01
N GLY A 115 -13.35 6.53 10.83
CA GLY A 115 -13.13 5.19 11.38
C GLY A 115 -12.00 4.41 10.72
N ARG A 116 -11.23 3.70 11.55
CA ARG A 116 -10.05 2.93 11.13
C ARG A 116 -10.47 1.75 10.23
N ALA A 117 -9.83 1.61 9.09
CA ALA A 117 -9.93 0.41 8.25
C ALA A 117 -9.37 -0.80 9.02
N LYS A 118 -10.20 -1.81 9.30
CA LYS A 118 -9.79 -3.02 10.05
C LYS A 118 -9.85 -4.27 9.15
N PRO A 119 -8.75 -5.05 9.05
CA PRO A 119 -8.73 -6.31 8.29
C PRO A 119 -9.57 -7.42 8.93
N ASN A 120 -9.82 -7.33 10.23
CA ASN A 120 -10.38 -8.40 11.07
C ASN A 120 -9.61 -9.71 10.89
N TYR A 121 -8.29 -9.68 11.11
CA TYR A 121 -7.47 -10.89 11.15
C TYR A 121 -7.92 -11.84 12.26
N ASN A 122 -7.92 -13.13 11.96
CA ASN A 122 -7.99 -14.16 12.99
C ASN A 122 -6.62 -14.34 13.67
N GLY A 123 -6.55 -15.24 14.67
CA GLY A 123 -5.30 -15.50 15.40
C GLY A 123 -4.14 -15.97 14.51
N GLU A 124 -4.44 -16.76 13.48
CA GLU A 124 -3.45 -17.32 12.54
C GLU A 124 -2.95 -16.29 11.51
N GLN A 125 -3.77 -15.29 11.20
CA GLN A 125 -3.46 -14.22 10.25
C GLN A 125 -2.76 -13.03 10.90
N THR A 126 -2.66 -13.01 12.23
CA THR A 126 -2.05 -11.91 12.98
C THR A 126 -0.53 -12.02 12.91
N PHE A 127 0.13 -10.89 12.64
CA PHE A 127 1.58 -10.79 12.61
C PHE A 127 2.05 -9.50 13.27
N PRO A 128 3.29 -9.47 13.81
CA PRO A 128 3.82 -8.27 14.43
C PRO A 128 4.08 -7.19 13.38
N VAL A 129 3.62 -5.98 13.67
CA VAL A 129 3.93 -4.78 12.91
C VAL A 129 5.19 -4.15 13.48
N VAL A 130 6.23 -4.05 12.67
CA VAL A 130 7.52 -3.48 13.09
C VAL A 130 7.52 -1.97 12.86
N ASN A 131 8.33 -1.22 13.60
CA ASN A 131 8.45 0.22 13.38
C ASN A 131 8.95 0.56 11.97
N ALA A 132 8.38 1.60 11.35
CA ALA A 132 8.74 2.06 10.01
C ALA A 132 10.24 2.36 9.82
N LYS A 133 10.97 2.73 10.89
CA LYS A 133 12.43 2.96 10.86
C LYS A 133 13.21 1.72 10.43
N SER A 134 12.68 0.52 10.68
CA SER A 134 13.34 -0.75 10.36
C SER A 134 13.01 -1.26 8.94
N VAL A 135 12.10 -0.61 8.21
CA VAL A 135 11.61 -1.07 6.90
C VAL A 135 12.75 -1.32 5.91
N ARG A 136 13.78 -0.45 5.86
CA ARG A 136 14.95 -0.67 4.99
C ARG A 136 15.66 -2.00 5.25
N SER A 137 15.73 -2.42 6.51
CA SER A 137 16.31 -3.71 6.89
C SER A 137 15.35 -4.85 6.59
N LEU A 138 14.06 -4.68 6.88
CA LEU A 138 13.03 -5.70 6.68
C LEU A 138 12.86 -6.07 5.20
N THR A 139 13.00 -5.10 4.30
CA THR A 139 12.83 -5.30 2.84
C THR A 139 14.17 -5.48 2.12
N ARG A 140 15.28 -5.72 2.83
CA ARG A 140 16.62 -5.84 2.20
C ARG A 140 16.74 -7.09 1.32
N SER A 141 16.05 -8.16 1.69
CA SER A 141 16.01 -9.43 0.95
C SER A 141 14.75 -9.59 0.10
N SER A 142 14.00 -8.52 -0.16
CA SER A 142 12.85 -8.58 -1.07
C SER A 142 13.31 -8.98 -2.48
N GLY A 143 12.56 -9.87 -3.13
CA GLY A 143 12.86 -10.40 -4.46
C GLY A 143 13.05 -11.92 -4.44
N ALA A 144 13.51 -12.47 -5.56
CA ALA A 144 13.81 -13.90 -5.65
C ALA A 144 15.01 -14.24 -4.75
N LEU A 145 14.95 -15.41 -4.10
CA LEU A 145 16.09 -15.95 -3.38
C LEU A 145 17.22 -16.23 -4.38
N ILE A 146 18.42 -15.76 -4.06
CA ILE A 146 19.62 -16.08 -4.86
C ILE A 146 20.13 -17.44 -4.40
N CYS A 147 19.93 -18.45 -5.23
CA CYS A 147 20.41 -19.79 -4.93
C CYS A 147 21.85 -19.97 -5.38
N ILE A 148 22.77 -20.19 -4.43
CA ILE A 148 24.14 -20.59 -4.70
C ILE A 148 24.26 -22.12 -4.74
N LYS A 149 25.14 -22.66 -5.60
CA LYS A 149 25.30 -24.10 -5.97
C LYS A 149 25.34 -25.13 -4.82
N ARG A 150 25.50 -24.71 -3.57
CA ARG A 150 25.57 -25.57 -2.37
C ARG A 150 24.46 -25.30 -1.34
N SER A 151 23.48 -24.49 -1.68
CA SER A 151 22.38 -24.11 -0.79
C SER A 151 21.16 -24.95 -1.13
N ARG A 152 20.43 -25.38 -0.09
CA ARG A 152 19.05 -25.84 -0.29
C ARG A 152 18.17 -24.60 -0.37
N CYS A 153 17.71 -24.33 -1.58
CA CYS A 153 16.59 -23.50 -1.92
C CYS A 153 15.50 -24.47 -2.41
#